data_AF-G6F251-F1
#
_entry.id   AF-G6F251-F1
#
_cell.length_a   1.000
_cell.length_b   1.000
_cell.length_c   1.000
_cell.angle_alpha   90.00
_cell.angle_beta   90.00
_cell.angle_gamma   90.00
#
_symmetry.space_group_name_H-M   'P 1'
#
loop_
_entity.id
_entity.type
_entity.pdbx_description
1 polymer ?
#
loop_
_entity_poly.entity_id
_entity_poly.type
_entity_poly.pdbx_seq_one_letter_code
_entity_poly.pdbx_strand_id
1 'polypeptide(L)' 'MKTDVMTFKVEAELKENFKTIAARNDRPAAQVIRELMREYISKNREPNELTLETMRKSERGEDLHTAKDINDLYKQLGI' A
#
# COMPACT_ATOMS: atom_id res chain seq x y z
N MET A 1 0.70 9.56 -19.15
CA MET A 1 1.24 8.67 -18.10
C MET A 1 2.57 8.12 -18.61
N LYS A 2 3.67 8.29 -17.86
CA LYS A 2 5.00 7.80 -18.28
C LYS A 2 5.09 6.32 -17.95
N THR A 3 5.37 5.47 -18.94
CA THR A 3 5.52 4.02 -18.78
C THR A 3 6.96 3.63 -19.04
N ASP A 4 7.50 2.71 -18.23
CA ASP A 4 8.86 2.18 -18.35
C ASP A 4 8.82 0.64 -18.43
N VAL A 5 9.88 0.02 -18.96
CA VAL A 5 9.95 -1.43 -19.18
C VAL A 5 11.02 -2.03 -18.28
N MET A 6 10.61 -2.99 -17.45
CA MET A 6 11.50 -3.74 -16.59
C MET A 6 11.70 -5.17 -17.12
N THR A 7 12.95 -5.56 -17.35
CA THR A 7 13.33 -6.91 -17.78
C THR A 7 14.12 -7.59 -16.68
N PHE A 8 13.76 -8.83 -16.34
CA PHE A 8 14.46 -9.65 -15.36
C PHE A 8 14.43 -11.11 -15.78
N LYS A 9 15.41 -11.88 -15.33
CA LYS A 9 15.45 -13.34 -15.56
C LYS A 9 14.64 -14.04 -14.48
N VAL A 10 13.92 -15.07 -14.88
CA VAL A 10 13.15 -15.96 -14.00
C VAL A 10 13.32 -17.39 -14.46
N GLU A 11 13.14 -18.33 -13.54
CA GLU A 11 13.06 -19.75 -13.86
C GLU A 11 11.91 -20.01 -14.84
N ALA A 12 12.18 -20.83 -15.86
CA ALA A 12 11.21 -21.10 -16.92
C ALA A 12 9.92 -21.73 -16.39
N GLU A 13 10.05 -22.67 -15.45
CA GLU A 13 8.91 -23.33 -14.82
C GLU A 13 8.06 -22.34 -14.01
N LEU A 14 8.69 -21.48 -13.21
CA LEU A 14 7.99 -20.45 -12.44
C LEU A 14 7.20 -19.50 -13.35
N LYS A 15 7.79 -19.08 -14.47
CA LYS A 15 7.12 -18.23 -15.46
C LYS A 15 5.87 -18.89 -16.03
N GLU A 16 5.95 -20.16 -16.44
CA GLU A 16 4.82 -20.87 -17.02
C GLU A 16 3.72 -21.14 -16.00
N ASN A 17 4.08 -21.53 -14.78
CA ASN A 17 3.14 -21.72 -13.68
C ASN A 17 2.41 -20.41 -13.34
N PHE A 18 3.14 -19.30 -13.23
CA PHE A 18 2.56 -17.99 -12.96
C PHE A 18 1.59 -17.55 -14.06
N LYS A 19 1.97 -17.69 -15.34
CA LYS A 19 1.10 -17.36 -16.47
C LYS A 19 -0.18 -18.22 -16.47
N THR A 20 -0.04 -19.52 -16.20
CA THR A 20 -1.17 -20.46 -16.16
C THR A 20 -2.16 -20.08 -15.05
N ILE A 21 -1.66 -19.77 -13.85
CA ILE A 21 -2.51 -19.37 -12.73
C ILE A 21 -3.18 -18.01 -13.00
N ALA A 22 -2.44 -17.03 -13.53
CA ALA A 22 -2.99 -15.72 -13.86
C ALA A 22 -4.12 -15.84 -14.90
N ALA A 23 -3.92 -16.63 -15.95
CA ALA A 23 -4.92 -16.89 -16.97
C ALA A 23 -6.17 -17.59 -16.42
N ARG A 24 -6.02 -18.56 -15.51
CA ARG A 24 -7.15 -19.22 -14.82
C ARG A 24 -8.00 -18.26 -13.97
N ASN A 25 -7.42 -17.13 -13.57
CA ASN A 25 -8.11 -16.10 -12.80
C ASN A 25 -8.55 -14.92 -13.70
N ASP A 26 -8.56 -15.09 -15.03
CA ASP A 26 -8.91 -14.04 -16.01
C ASP A 26 -8.09 -12.76 -15.89
N ARG A 27 -6.83 -12.88 -15.47
CA ARG A 27 -5.95 -11.75 -15.18
C ARG A 27 -4.66 -11.79 -16.00
N PRO A 28 -4.26 -10.68 -16.64
CA PRO A 28 -2.95 -10.59 -17.28
C PRO A 28 -1.83 -10.73 -16.24
N ALA A 29 -0.83 -11.57 -16.53
CA ALA A 29 0.34 -11.76 -15.66
C ALA A 29 1.02 -10.43 -15.27
N ALA A 30 1.14 -9.50 -16.22
CA ALA A 30 1.71 -8.17 -15.96
C ALA A 30 0.86 -7.32 -15.00
N GLN A 31 -0.46 -7.51 -14.97
CA GLN A 31 -1.32 -6.83 -13.99
C GLN A 31 -1.02 -7.35 -12.59
N VAL A 32 -0.96 -8.68 -12.42
CA VAL A 32 -0.65 -9.32 -11.13
C VAL A 32 0.71 -8.87 -10.62
N ILE A 33 1.74 -8.83 -11.47
CA ILE A 33 3.08 -8.33 -11.08
C ILE A 33 3.03 -6.87 -10.61
N ARG A 34 2.30 -5.99 -11.32
CA ARG A 34 2.18 -4.58 -10.90
C ARG A 34 1.48 -4.45 -9.55
N GLU A 35 0.47 -5.26 -9.28
CA GLU A 35 -0.22 -5.26 -7.99
C GLU A 35 0.70 -5.76 -6.87
N LEU A 36 1.43 -6.86 -7.09
CA LEU A 36 2.43 -7.36 -6.15
C LEU A 36 3.52 -6.32 -5.86
N MET A 37 3.97 -5.57 -6.86
CA MET A 37 4.90 -4.46 -6.67
C MET A 37 4.29 -3.35 -5.81
N ARG A 38 3.04 -2.95 -6.06
CA ARG A 38 2.37 -1.92 -5.26
C ARG A 38 2.18 -2.38 -3.82
N GLU A 39 1.80 -3.63 -3.62
CA GLU A 39 1.63 -4.21 -2.30
C GLU A 39 2.97 -4.28 -1.56
N TYR A 40 4.04 -4.73 -2.23
CA TYR A 40 5.39 -4.76 -1.67
C TYR A 40 5.85 -3.36 -1.27
N ILE A 41 5.69 -2.36 -2.14
CA ILE A 41 6.01 -0.97 -1.81
C ILE A 41 5.18 -0.51 -0.62
N SER A 42 3.87 -0.74 -0.62
CA SER A 42 2.99 -0.30 0.46
C SER A 42 3.35 -0.93 1.80
N LYS A 43 3.72 -2.22 1.82
CA LYS A 43 4.12 -2.94 3.03
C LYS A 43 5.48 -2.50 3.58
N ASN A 44 6.37 -2.06 2.70
CA ASN A 44 7.74 -1.68 3.05
C ASN A 44 7.95 -0.15 3.02
N ARG A 45 6.89 0.63 2.81
CA ARG A 45 6.99 2.09 2.82
C ARG A 45 7.20 2.51 4.26
N GLU A 46 8.39 3.00 4.56
CA GLU A 46 8.59 3.71 5.81
C GLU A 46 7.66 4.92 5.84
N PRO A 47 6.99 5.19 6.99
CA PRO A 47 6.23 6.42 7.13
C PRO A 47 7.16 7.59 6.81
N ASN A 48 6.67 8.56 6.03
CA ASN A 48 7.47 9.75 5.77
C ASN A 48 7.77 10.51 7.08
N GLU A 49 8.72 11.44 7.05
CA GLU A 49 9.14 12.19 8.25
C GLU A 49 7.95 12.84 8.99
N LEU A 50 6.98 13.38 8.24
CA LEU A 50 5.78 13.98 8.81
C LEU A 50 4.93 12.95 9.58
N THR A 51 4.74 11.76 9.01
CA THR A 51 3.97 10.68 9.65
C THR A 51 4.70 10.18 10.89
N LEU A 52 6.02 9.98 10.80
CA LEU A 52 6.84 9.59 11.96
C LEU A 52 6.78 10.63 13.07
N GLU A 53 6.88 11.92 12.75
CA GLU A 53 6.82 12.97 13.76
C GLU A 53 5.42 13.07 14.39
N THR A 54 4.36 12.90 13.60
CA THR A 54 2.98 12.88 14.12
C THR A 54 2.78 11.71 15.10
N MET A 55 3.31 10.54 14.77
CA MET A 55 3.30 9.38 15.67
C MET A 55 4.08 9.66 16.97
N ARG A 56 5.29 10.22 16.87
CA ARG A 56 6.09 10.57 18.06
C ARG A 56 5.43 11.63 18.94
N LYS A 57 4.79 12.64 18.35
CA LYS A 57 3.98 13.63 19.09
C LYS A 57 2.86 12.96 19.86
N SER A 58 2.10 12.09 19.18
CA SER A 58 1.01 11.33 19.79
C SER A 58 1.50 10.46 20.96
N GLU A 59 2.64 9.77 20.81
CA GLU A 59 3.27 8.97 21.88
C GLU A 59 3.71 9.82 23.09
N ARG A 60 4.14 11.07 22.87
CA ARG A 60 4.46 12.04 23.92
C ARG A 60 3.24 12.70 24.55
N GLY A 61 2.04 12.42 24.04
CA GLY A 61 0.80 13.08 24.49
C GLY A 61 0.55 14.45 23.86
N GLU A 62 1.33 14.82 22.85
CA GLU A 62 1.18 16.07 22.09
C GLU A 62 0.16 15.88 20.97
N ASP A 63 -0.65 16.91 20.70
CA ASP A 63 -1.61 16.94 19.58
C ASP A 63 -2.66 15.81 19.61
N LEU A 64 -2.95 15.28 20.81
CA LEU A 64 -4.01 14.30 21.03
C LEU A 64 -5.36 15.02 21.23
N HIS A 65 -6.34 14.65 20.41
CA HIS A 65 -7.72 15.09 20.54
C HIS A 65 -8.60 13.95 21.06
N THR A 66 -9.51 14.26 21.97
CA THR A 66 -10.49 13.30 22.48
C THR A 66 -11.90 13.72 22.08
N ALA A 67 -12.70 12.73 21.71
CA ALA A 67 -14.12 12.91 21.41
C ALA A 67 -14.93 12.03 22.36
N LYS A 68 -16.10 12.54 22.78
CA LYS A 68 -16.99 11.82 23.71
C LYS A 68 -17.71 10.65 23.05
N ASP A 69 -18.04 10.82 21.78
CA ASP A 69 -18.72 9.85 20.93
C ASP A 69 -18.42 10.14 19.45
N ILE A 70 -19.00 9.34 18.56
CA ILE A 70 -18.78 9.46 17.12
C ILE A 70 -19.37 10.76 16.53
N ASN A 71 -20.48 11.27 17.08
CA ASN A 71 -21.10 12.50 16.61
C ASN A 71 -20.25 13.72 16.98
N ASP A 72 -19.69 13.70 18.19
CA ASP A 72 -18.72 14.71 18.66
C ASP A 72 -17.45 14.68 17.80
N LEU A 73 -16.95 13.49 17.44
CA LEU A 73 -15.80 13.35 16.54
C LEU A 73 -16.07 13.97 15.16
N TYR A 74 -17.21 13.67 14.52
CA TYR A 74 -17.54 14.25 13.22
C TYR A 74 -17.64 15.78 13.28
N LYS A 75 -18.28 16.30 14.34
CA LYS A 75 -18.35 17.75 14.57
C LYS A 75 -16.98 18.39 14.72
N GLN A 76 -16.05 17.74 15.43
CA GLN A 76 -14.67 18.24 15.59
C GLN A 76 -13.89 18.18 14.26
N LEU A 77 -14.13 17.18 13.41
CA LEU A 77 -13.47 17.00 12.12
C LEU A 77 -14.08 17.83 10.98
N GLY A 78 -15.28 18.39 11.17
CA GLY A 78 -15.97 19.20 10.17
C GLY A 78 -16.44 18.41 8.94
N ILE A 79 -16.72 17.12 9.11
CA ILE A 79 -17.24 16.21 8.07
C ILE A 79 -18.61 15.65 8.44
#